data_AF-A0A1S2MH02-F1
#
_entry.id   AF-A0A1S2MH02-F1
#
_cell.length_a   1.000
_cell.length_b   1.000
_cell.length_c   1.000
_cell.angle_alpha   90.00
_cell.angle_beta   90.00
_cell.angle_gamma   90.00
#
_symmetry.space_group_name_H-M   'P 1'
#
loop_
_entity.id
_entity.type
_entity.pdbx_description
1 polymer ?
#
loop_
_entity_poly.entity_id
_entity_poly.type
_entity_poly.pdbx_seq_one_letter_code
_entity_poly.pdbx_strand_id
1 'polypeptide(L)' 'MNRNERLRQEFKKFLETHFKPRVGMIAEHIGMNYTMIQDWKVARRDLNDTSLDKIEKFLKQYRK' A
#
# COMPACT_ATOMS: atom_id res chain seq x y z
N MET A 1 11.21 -13.42 -1.56
CA MET A 1 10.22 -12.33 -1.73
C MET A 1 10.57 -11.21 -0.75
N ASN A 2 10.93 -10.01 -1.23
CA ASN A 2 11.24 -8.86 -0.37
C ASN A 2 9.94 -8.29 0.25
N ARG A 3 10.02 -7.66 1.43
CA ARG A 3 8.89 -7.01 2.14
C ARG A 3 8.10 -6.07 1.23
N ASN A 4 8.80 -5.28 0.39
CA ASN A 4 8.20 -4.43 -0.64
C ASN A 4 7.31 -5.24 -1.59
N GLU A 5 7.82 -6.34 -2.13
CA GLU A 5 7.12 -7.16 -3.10
C GLU A 5 5.90 -7.88 -2.50
N ARG A 6 6.04 -8.41 -1.29
CA ARG A 6 4.92 -9.01 -0.55
C ARG A 6 3.79 -8.01 -0.32
N LEU A 7 4.13 -6.86 0.26
CA LEU A 7 3.14 -5.84 0.55
C LEU A 7 2.51 -5.26 -0.72
N ARG A 8 3.25 -5.15 -1.84
CA ARG A 8 2.66 -4.77 -3.13
C ARG A 8 1.60 -5.75 -3.60
N GLN A 9 1.88 -7.05 -3.52
CA GLN A 9 0.94 -8.10 -3.92
C GLN A 9 -0.32 -8.05 -3.05
N GLU A 10 -0.16 -7.96 -1.74
CA GLU A 10 -1.28 -7.81 -0.81
C GLU A 10 -2.07 -6.52 -1.06
N PHE A 11 -1.39 -5.42 -1.36
CA PHE A 11 -2.00 -4.13 -1.68
C PHE A 11 -2.78 -4.15 -3.00
N LYS A 12 -2.24 -4.78 -4.04
CA LYS A 12 -2.96 -4.97 -5.32
C LYS A 12 -4.21 -5.81 -5.12
N LYS A 13 -4.08 -6.94 -4.41
CA LYS A 13 -5.21 -7.81 -4.09
C LYS A 13 -6.29 -7.07 -3.28
N PHE A 14 -5.88 -6.23 -2.33
CA PHE A 14 -6.81 -5.37 -1.58
C PHE A 14 -7.58 -4.43 -2.52
N LEU A 15 -6.90 -3.75 -3.44
CA LEU A 15 -7.58 -2.86 -4.40
C LEU A 15 -8.52 -3.60 -5.36
N GLU A 16 -8.20 -4.84 -5.73
CA GLU A 16 -9.06 -5.67 -6.57
C GLU A 16 -10.29 -6.17 -5.80
N THR A 17 -10.12 -6.48 -4.51
CA THR A 17 -11.20 -6.98 -3.64
C THR A 17 -12.12 -5.84 -3.19
N HIS A 18 -11.57 -4.65 -2.96
CA HIS A 18 -12.28 -3.46 -2.52
C HIS A 18 -12.38 -2.44 -3.65
N PHE A 19 -13.51 -2.45 -4.35
CA PHE A 19 -13.79 -1.55 -5.49
C PHE A 19 -13.61 -0.04 -5.17
N LYS A 20 -13.70 0.32 -3.88
CA LYS A 20 -13.32 1.62 -3.29
C LYS A 20 -12.72 1.30 -1.92
N PRO A 21 -11.43 1.59 -1.67
CA PRO A 21 -10.89 2.95 -1.77
C PRO A 21 -9.82 3.15 -2.86
N ARG A 22 -9.77 4.38 -3.40
CA ARG A 22 -8.71 4.79 -4.34
C ARG A 22 -7.38 4.93 -3.61
N VAL A 23 -6.27 4.75 -4.32
CA VAL A 23 -4.91 4.90 -3.77
C VAL A 23 -4.73 6.26 -3.06
N GLY A 24 -5.35 7.33 -3.56
CA GLY A 24 -5.36 8.65 -2.90
C GLY A 24 -5.98 8.63 -1.50
N MET A 25 -7.16 8.00 -1.34
CA MET A 25 -7.81 7.88 -0.03
C MET A 25 -6.99 7.06 0.95
N ILE A 26 -6.33 6.00 0.47
CA ILE A 26 -5.44 5.19 1.30
C ILE A 26 -4.23 6.02 1.73
N ALA A 27 -3.65 6.79 0.80
CA ALA A 27 -2.52 7.67 1.06
C ALA A 27 -2.84 8.71 2.14
N GLU A 28 -3.99 9.36 2.04
CA GLU A 28 -4.50 10.29 3.05
C GLU A 28 -4.71 9.59 4.40
N HIS A 29 -5.33 8.41 4.39
CA HIS A 29 -5.61 7.64 5.61
C HIS A 29 -4.34 7.21 6.37
N ILE A 30 -3.29 6.79 5.65
CA ILE A 30 -2.03 6.34 6.28
C ILE A 30 -0.99 7.47 6.42
N GLY A 31 -1.34 8.70 6.05
CA GLY A 31 -0.45 9.86 6.11
C GLY A 31 0.80 9.67 5.25
N MET A 32 0.60 9.34 3.98
CA MET A 32 1.65 9.14 2.98
C MET A 32 1.35 9.92 1.70
N ASN A 33 2.39 10.23 0.93
CA ASN A 33 2.24 10.91 -0.34
C ASN A 33 1.64 9.95 -1.39
N TYR A 34 0.56 10.37 -2.06
CA TYR A 34 -0.10 9.62 -3.12
C TYR A 34 0.87 9.14 -4.22
N THR A 35 1.71 10.05 -4.74
CA THR A 35 2.66 9.74 -5.81
C THR A 35 3.66 8.67 -5.37
N MET A 36 4.08 8.72 -4.11
CA MET A 36 5.00 7.72 -3.54
C MET A 36 4.39 6.32 -3.49
N ILE A 37 3.11 6.20 -3.09
CA ILE A 37 2.40 4.93 -3.10
C ILE A 37 2.11 4.48 -4.53
N GLN A 38 1.76 5.40 -5.43
CA GLN A 38 1.51 5.11 -6.83
C GLN A 38 2.75 4.52 -7.50
N ASP A 39 3.91 5.17 -7.36
CA ASP A 39 5.18 4.69 -7.92
C ASP A 39 5.61 3.36 -7.30
N TRP A 40 5.42 3.19 -5.99
CA TRP A 40 5.70 1.93 -5.31
C TRP A 40 4.80 0.79 -5.81
N LYS A 41 3.50 1.04 -5.99
CA LYS A 41 2.52 0.06 -6.47
C LYS A 41 2.87 -0.47 -7.86
N VAL A 42 3.39 0.40 -8.74
CA VAL A 42 3.84 0.02 -10.10
C VAL A 42 5.31 -0.42 -10.15
N ALA A 43 5.92 -0.68 -8.99
CA ALA A 43 7.30 -1.14 -8.85
C ALA A 43 8.37 -0.20 -9.45
N ARG A 44 8.08 1.10 -9.59
CA ARG A 44 9.07 2.12 -9.99
C ARG A 44 10.07 2.43 -8.87
N ARG A 45 9.67 2.23 -7.62
CA ARG A 45 10.53 2.46 -6.45
C ARG A 45 10.19 1.51 -5.29
N ASP A 46 11.18 1.30 -4.43
CA ASP A 46 10.99 0.70 -3.12
C ASP A 46 10.69 1.79 -2.07
N LEU A 47 9.98 1.37 -1.02
CA LEU A 47 9.72 2.17 0.17
C LEU A 47 10.64 1.74 1.31
N ASN A 48 10.90 2.69 2.22
CA ASN A 48 11.61 2.42 3.46
C ASN A 48 10.72 1.70 4.49
N ASP A 49 11.33 1.16 5.54
CA ASP A 49 10.61 0.37 6.55
C ASP A 49 9.47 1.16 7.21
N THR A 50 9.67 2.44 7.54
CA THR A 50 8.62 3.29 8.14
C THR A 50 7.37 3.40 7.26
N SER A 51 7.56 3.51 5.94
CA SER A 51 6.46 3.57 4.97
C SER A 51 5.80 2.21 4.80
N LEU A 52 6.59 1.13 4.80
CA LEU A 52 6.09 -0.24 4.73
C LEU A 52 5.28 -0.62 5.98
N ASP A 53 5.68 -0.15 7.16
CA ASP A 53 4.94 -0.35 8.42
C ASP A 53 3.54 0.28 8.36
N LYS A 54 3.43 1.48 7.78
CA LYS A 54 2.13 2.14 7.59
C LYS A 54 1.20 1.33 6.67
N ILE A 55 1.73 0.88 5.53
CA ILE A 55 0.98 0.06 4.57
C ILE A 55 0.58 -1.28 5.19
N GLU A 56 1.49 -1.93 5.91
CA GLU A 56 1.23 -3.21 6.56
C GLU A 56 0.19 -3.10 7.67
N LYS A 57 0.23 -2.05 8.49
CA LYS A 57 -0.80 -1.76 9.49
C LYS A 57 -2.17 -1.56 8.84
N PHE A 58 -2.22 -0.80 7.75
CA PHE A 58 -3.45 -0.62 6.98
C PHE A 58 -3.99 -1.95 6.46
N LEU A 59 -3.18 -2.73 5.74
CA LEU A 59 -3.62 -4.02 5.20
C LEU A 59 -4.08 -5.00 6.29
N LYS A 60 -3.46 -4.97 7.48
CA LYS A 60 -3.89 -5.78 8.63
C LYS A 60 -5.28 -5.39 9.15
N GLN A 61 -5.63 -4.11 9.14
CA GLN A 61 -6.95 -3.65 9.60
C GLN A 61 -8.09 -4.14 8.70
N TYR A 62 -7.85 -4.27 7.39
CA TYR A 62 -8.85 -4.71 6.42
C TYR A 62 -8.84 -6.21 6.12
N ARG A 63 -8.02 -7.00 6.84
CA ARG A 63 -8.00 -8.46 6.74
C ARG A 63 -9.03 -9.15 7.65
N LYS A 64 -9.78 -8.39 8.44
CA LYS A 64 -10.88 -8.85 9.29
C LYS A 64 -12.20 -8.74 8.54
#